data_AF-A0A7W3VQS8-F1
#
_entry.id   AF-A0A7W3VQS8-F1
#
_cell.length_a   1.000
_cell.length_b   1.000
_cell.length_c   1.000
_cell.angle_alpha   90.00
_cell.angle_beta   90.00
_cell.angle_gamma   90.00
#
_symmetry.space_group_name_H-M   'P 1'
#
loop_
_entity.id
_entity.type
_entity.pdbx_description
1 polymer ?
#
loop_
_entity_poly.entity_id
_entity_poly.type
_entity_poly.pdbx_seq_one_letter_code
_entity_poly.pdbx_strand_id
1 'polypeptide(L)'
;MSKQEIMYSHVEDWKTSGLTQSRYCESVGIKLATFSYWVVKYKAKSESTQLDNNFITVTKGQVINTQEYEIVYPNGVKLRLQTDNLSELYSLVNLV
;
A
#
# COMPACT_ATOMS: atom_id res chain seq x y z
N MET A 1 34.91 -9.80 -0.02
CA MET A 1 33.50 -9.78 0.38
C MET A 1 33.40 -9.88 1.90
N SER A 2 32.65 -9.00 2.52
CA SER A 2 32.26 -9.07 3.93
C SER A 2 31.26 -10.20 4.16
N LYS A 3 31.15 -10.64 5.42
CA LYS A 3 30.15 -11.64 5.83
C LYS A 3 28.71 -11.18 5.54
N GLN A 4 28.46 -9.87 5.57
CA GLN A 4 27.14 -9.31 5.28
C GLN A 4 26.79 -9.38 3.78
N GLU A 5 27.75 -9.15 2.90
CA GLU A 5 27.52 -9.25 1.45
C GLU A 5 27.17 -10.68 1.04
N ILE A 6 27.88 -11.68 1.57
CA ILE A 6 27.61 -13.11 1.30
C ILE A 6 26.20 -13.49 1.78
N MET A 7 25.86 -13.06 3.00
CA MET A 7 24.54 -13.28 3.59
C MET A 7 23.42 -12.73 2.70
N TYR A 8 23.58 -11.50 2.20
CA TYR A 8 22.57 -10.84 1.38
C TYR A 8 22.49 -11.43 -0.03
N SER A 9 23.62 -11.82 -0.64
CA SER A 9 23.63 -12.56 -1.89
C SER A 9 22.75 -13.81 -1.80
N HIS A 10 22.92 -14.60 -0.73
CA HIS A 10 22.09 -15.79 -0.54
C HIS A 10 20.59 -15.49 -0.43
N VAL A 11 20.20 -14.37 0.18
CA VAL A 11 18.79 -13.96 0.29
C VAL A 11 18.23 -13.54 -1.08
N GLU A 12 19.04 -12.90 -1.92
CA GLU A 12 18.67 -12.51 -3.28
C GLU A 12 18.55 -13.72 -4.21
N ASP A 13 19.53 -14.61 -4.17
CA ASP A 13 19.52 -15.88 -4.92
C ASP A 13 18.31 -16.75 -4.53
N TRP A 14 17.95 -16.76 -3.25
CA TRP A 14 16.74 -17.45 -2.80
C TRP A 14 15.47 -16.81 -3.37
N LYS A 15 15.35 -15.48 -3.34
CA LYS A 15 14.20 -14.75 -3.90
C LYS A 15 14.03 -15.00 -5.40
N THR A 16 15.12 -15.03 -6.16
CA THR A 16 15.09 -15.30 -7.60
C THR A 16 14.79 -16.78 -7.91
N SER A 17 15.20 -17.71 -7.03
CA SER A 17 14.94 -19.15 -7.21
C SER A 17 13.46 -19.54 -7.12
N GLY A 18 12.63 -18.76 -6.44
CA GLY A 18 11.22 -19.11 -6.18
C GLY A 18 11.02 -20.32 -5.26
N LEU A 19 12.09 -20.87 -4.68
CA LEU A 19 12.02 -22.01 -3.76
C LEU A 19 11.53 -21.59 -2.37
N THR A 20 11.05 -22.55 -1.58
CA THR A 20 10.86 -22.31 -0.14
C THR A 20 12.21 -22.18 0.57
N GLN A 21 12.26 -21.49 1.72
CA GLN A 21 13.51 -21.34 2.49
C GLN A 21 14.17 -22.70 2.78
N SER A 22 13.37 -23.71 3.14
CA SER A 22 13.88 -25.06 3.44
C SER A 22 14.53 -25.72 2.23
N ARG A 23 13.89 -25.67 1.05
CA ARG A 23 14.42 -26.27 -0.18
C ARG A 23 15.70 -25.58 -0.64
N TYR A 24 15.73 -24.25 -0.55
CA TYR A 24 16.92 -23.48 -0.86
C TYR A 24 18.07 -23.85 0.10
N CYS A 25 17.82 -23.82 1.41
CA CYS A 25 18.81 -24.17 2.44
C CYS A 25 19.39 -25.57 2.25
N GLU A 26 18.57 -26.55 1.87
CA GLU A 26 19.00 -27.91 1.53
C GLU A 26 19.93 -27.93 0.31
N SER A 27 19.61 -27.16 -0.74
CA SER A 27 20.41 -27.11 -1.97
C SER A 27 21.78 -26.44 -1.79
N VAL A 28 21.89 -25.43 -0.91
CA VAL A 28 23.13 -24.68 -0.68
C VAL A 28 23.88 -25.09 0.60
N GLY A 29 23.34 -26.06 1.37
CA GLY A 29 23.97 -26.58 2.58
C GLY A 29 23.97 -25.62 3.77
N ILE A 30 22.97 -24.73 3.86
CA ILE A 30 22.85 -23.74 4.93
C ILE A 30 21.80 -24.18 5.94
N LYS A 31 22.05 -23.95 7.23
CA LYS A 31 21.06 -24.23 8.28
C LYS A 31 19.87 -23.28 8.15
N LEU A 32 18.66 -23.83 8.12
CA LEU A 32 17.42 -23.05 7.98
C LEU A 32 17.32 -21.92 9.02
N ALA A 33 17.58 -22.19 10.30
CA ALA A 33 17.53 -21.18 11.35
C ALA A 33 18.48 -19.99 11.10
N THR A 34 19.69 -20.27 10.60
CA THR A 34 20.67 -19.25 10.25
C THR A 34 20.18 -18.42 9.06
N PHE A 35 19.66 -19.08 8.04
CA PHE A 35 19.12 -18.41 6.86
C PHE A 35 17.87 -17.57 7.19
N SER A 36 16.96 -18.06 8.03
CA SER A 36 15.79 -17.30 8.45
C SER A 36 16.18 -16.01 9.19
N TYR A 37 17.22 -16.05 10.03
CA TYR A 37 17.77 -14.84 10.64
C TYR A 37 18.29 -13.84 9.59
N TRP A 38 18.97 -14.33 8.54
CA TRP A 38 19.45 -13.49 7.44
C TRP A 38 18.33 -12.82 6.67
N VAL A 39 17.23 -13.54 6.41
CA VAL A 39 16.03 -12.98 5.74
C VAL A 39 15.42 -11.86 6.57
N VAL A 40 15.24 -12.06 7.89
CA VAL A 40 14.72 -11.02 8.79
C VAL A 40 15.64 -9.80 8.80
N LYS A 41 16.97 -10.02 8.88
CA LYS A 41 17.96 -8.94 8.87
C LYS A 41 18.05 -8.21 7.53
N TYR A 42 17.82 -8.89 6.40
CA TYR A 42 17.73 -8.28 5.08
C TYR A 42 16.49 -7.38 4.99
N LYS A 43 15.33 -7.87 5.46
CA LYS A 43 14.08 -7.10 5.48
C LYS A 43 14.19 -5.84 6.32
N ALA A 44 14.70 -5.94 7.55
CA ALA A 44 14.90 -4.77 8.41
C ALA A 44 15.81 -3.70 7.80
N LYS A 45 16.82 -4.11 7.00
CA LYS A 45 17.69 -3.18 6.26
C LYS A 45 16.95 -2.50 5.10
N SER A 46 16.11 -3.23 4.35
CA SER A 46 15.29 -2.61 3.29
C SER A 46 14.15 -1.75 3.84
N GLU A 47 13.65 -2.10 5.02
CA GLU A 47 12.50 -1.47 5.69
C GLU A 47 12.92 -0.41 6.72
N SER A 48 14.18 0.02 6.74
CA SER A 48 14.66 1.11 7.62
C SER A 48 13.98 2.48 7.35
N THR A 49 12.93 2.52 6.51
CA THR A 49 12.04 3.68 6.30
C THR A 49 10.62 3.44 6.81
N GLN A 50 10.24 2.24 7.22
CA GLN A 50 8.90 1.96 7.77
C GLN A 50 9.02 1.09 9.02
N LEU A 51 9.42 1.74 10.12
CA LEU A 51 9.18 1.20 11.45
C LEU A 51 7.68 0.93 11.62
N ASP A 52 7.41 -0.26 12.16
CA ASP A 52 6.17 -0.63 12.84
C ASP A 52 4.92 -0.60 11.98
N ASN A 53 4.69 -1.63 11.15
CA ASN A 53 3.32 -2.09 10.88
C ASN A 53 3.32 -3.50 10.24
N ASN A 54 3.19 -4.53 11.08
CA ASN A 54 2.66 -5.85 10.66
C ASN A 54 1.20 -5.77 10.15
N PHE A 55 0.63 -4.56 10.13
CA PHE A 55 -0.66 -4.26 9.59
C PHE A 55 -0.50 -3.66 8.20
N ILE A 56 -1.14 -4.26 7.22
CA ILE A 56 -1.36 -3.60 5.93
C ILE A 56 -2.42 -2.50 6.14
N THR A 57 -2.15 -1.28 5.69
CA THR A 57 -3.17 -0.22 5.67
C THR A 57 -4.24 -0.60 4.65
N VAL A 58 -5.43 -0.96 5.14
CA VAL A 58 -6.61 -1.09 4.27
C VAL A 58 -7.22 0.29 4.12
N THR A 59 -6.97 0.93 2.98
CA THR A 59 -7.75 2.09 2.57
C THR A 59 -9.18 1.62 2.32
N LYS A 60 -10.15 2.11 3.12
CA LYS A 60 -11.55 2.01 2.74
C LYS A 60 -11.65 2.60 1.33
N GLY A 61 -12.06 1.80 0.35
CA GLY A 61 -12.43 2.33 -0.96
C GLY A 61 -13.41 3.45 -0.71
N GLN A 62 -13.11 4.65 -1.20
CA GLN A 62 -14.04 5.76 -1.10
C GLN A 62 -15.33 5.29 -1.77
N VAL A 63 -16.37 5.06 -0.97
CA VAL A 63 -17.72 4.97 -1.50
C VAL A 63 -18.00 6.38 -1.97
N ILE A 64 -17.70 6.64 -3.23
CA ILE A 64 -18.11 7.85 -3.93
C ILE A 64 -19.62 7.73 -4.05
N ASN A 65 -20.32 8.16 -2.99
CA ASN A 65 -21.73 8.48 -3.05
C ASN A 65 -21.81 9.77 -3.90
N THR A 66 -21.64 9.63 -5.22
CA THR A 66 -21.87 10.74 -6.15
C THR A 66 -23.37 10.83 -6.37
N GLN A 67 -24.08 11.45 -5.44
CA GLN A 67 -25.43 11.91 -5.71
C GLN A 67 -25.35 13.04 -6.75
N GLU A 68 -26.11 12.89 -7.83
CA GLU A 68 -26.26 13.93 -8.84
C GLU A 68 -27.42 14.85 -8.43
N TYR A 69 -27.16 16.15 -8.39
CA TYR A 69 -28.13 17.17 -8.05
C TYR A 69 -28.37 18.11 -9.23
N GLU A 70 -29.63 18.53 -9.43
CA GLU A 70 -30.02 19.56 -10.39
C GLU A 70 -30.67 20.74 -9.64
N ILE A 71 -30.12 21.95 -9.82
CA ILE A 71 -30.67 23.21 -9.30
C ILE A 71 -31.22 24.02 -10.48
N VAL A 72 -32.46 24.49 -10.37
CA VAL A 72 -33.10 25.36 -11.38
C VAL A 72 -33.43 26.71 -10.74
N TYR A 73 -32.84 27.78 -11.26
CA TYR A 73 -33.06 29.14 -10.77
C TYR A 73 -34.23 29.84 -11.50
N PRO A 74 -34.84 30.87 -10.88
CA PRO A 74 -35.94 31.63 -11.49
C PRO A 74 -35.60 32.31 -12.82
N ASN A 75 -34.33 32.65 -13.03
CA ASN A 75 -33.82 33.21 -14.29
C ASN A 75 -33.62 32.16 -15.40
N GLY A 76 -33.98 30.89 -15.15
CA GLY A 76 -33.87 29.79 -16.10
C GLY A 76 -32.49 29.11 -16.14
N VAL A 77 -31.53 29.57 -15.34
CA VAL A 77 -30.21 28.90 -15.21
C VAL A 77 -30.39 27.55 -14.53
N LYS A 78 -29.74 26.52 -15.07
CA LYS A 78 -29.74 25.16 -14.52
C LYS A 78 -28.32 24.73 -14.20
N LEU A 79 -28.08 24.26 -12.98
CA LEU A 79 -26.80 23.69 -12.54
C LEU A 79 -26.97 22.20 -12.30
N ARG A 80 -26.03 21.42 -12.81
CA ARG A 80 -25.91 19.98 -12.56
C ARG A 80 -24.57 19.72 -11.90
N LEU A 81 -24.60 19.05 -10.76
CA LEU A 81 -23.40 18.83 -9.96
C LEU A 81 -23.41 17.47 -9.28
N GLN A 82 -22.21 16.94 -9.12
CA GLN A 82 -21.94 15.72 -8.35
C GLN A 82 -21.07 16.14 -7.17
N THR A 83 -21.68 16.24 -5.99
CA THR A 83 -20.99 16.64 -4.77
C THR A 83 -21.52 15.85 -3.60
N ASP A 84 -20.65 15.50 -2.65
CA ASP A 84 -21.03 14.97 -1.34
C ASP A 84 -21.17 16.11 -0.30
N ASN A 85 -20.84 17.35 -0.67
CA ASN A 85 -20.84 18.50 0.21
C ASN A 85 -22.16 19.30 0.14
N LEU A 86 -23.08 19.00 1.06
CA LEU A 86 -24.37 19.68 1.16
C LEU A 86 -24.26 21.19 1.48
N SER A 87 -23.17 21.64 2.09
CA SER A 87 -22.96 23.06 2.40
C SER A 87 -22.75 23.89 1.14
N GLU A 88 -22.03 23.33 0.15
CA GLU A 88 -21.83 23.95 -1.16
C GLU A 88 -23.17 24.10 -1.90
N LEU A 89 -24.00 23.06 -1.87
CA LEU A 89 -25.37 23.09 -2.40
C LEU A 89 -26.20 24.21 -1.76
N TYR A 90 -26.16 24.36 -0.44
CA TYR A 90 -26.89 25.41 0.27
C TYR A 90 -26.43 26.82 -0.14
N SER A 91 -25.13 27.02 -0.31
CA SER A 91 -24.59 28.30 -0.81
C SER A 91 -25.07 28.63 -2.22
N LEU A 92 -25.19 27.64 -3.10
CA LEU A 92 -25.72 27.83 -4.46
C LEU A 92 -27.20 28.19 -4.44
N VAL A 93 -28.01 27.57 -3.58
CA VAL A 93 -29.45 27.87 -3.48
C VAL A 93 -29.71 29.29 -3.01
N ASN A 94 -28.90 29.83 -2.09
CA ASN A 94 -29.07 31.18 -1.53
C ASN A 94 -28.44 32.30 -2.37
N LEU A 95 -27.99 32.00 -3.60
CA LEU A 95 -27.37 32.98 -4.48
C LEU A 95 -28.41 33.89 -5.19
N VAL A 96 -29.70 33.63 -4.97
CA VAL A 96 -30.85 34.37 -5.53
C VAL A 96 -31.54 35.19 -4.45
#